data_AF-A0A370QF42-F1
#
_entry.id   AF-A0A370QF42-F1
#
_cell.length_a   1.000
_cell.length_b   1.000
_cell.length_c   1.000
_cell.angle_alpha   90.00
_cell.angle_beta   90.00
_cell.angle_gamma   90.00
#
_symmetry.space_group_name_H-M   'P 1'
#
loop_
_entity.id
_entity.type
_entity.pdbx_description
1 polymer ?
#
loop_
_entity_poly.entity_id
_entity_poly.type
_entity_poly.pdbx_seq_one_letter_code
_entity_poly.pdbx_strand_id
1 'polypeptide(L)'
;MKNFFKPARIGFYVLMLLAFFIIGLYYAGYVGAGKGEGLAGGAIVLGYGIIFGGVAFVASFFIAHFLEISKIKIINWVLLILILATWGYKHYQFRQRDSIQEEKNAPYQNKNKTPTEIAEPISAHLKMTVPIKNEKGIAETSGQEDLGIGFFKPNFHEYPTLYFYGGINLEKGVVDHLPQDSLVLRKNQNGDFTSTYAPPYLLPEHMKLDYGIFHFKALGIGYDFVKVEVNKQNGQIAYLNKNDGEILYWPEFLLSVNTIEMLAEHPQPIKIKPLDHASQTSTSHAFLKPLLVQGEWMLVLLTDKTFTTLDTGWIRWKSDGKLLISFSFLS
;
A
#
# COMPACT_ATOMS: atom_id res chain seq x y z
N MET A 1 -28.47 -51.00 -10.07
CA MET A 1 -28.33 -49.55 -10.29
C MET A 1 -29.43 -48.67 -9.69
N LYS A 2 -30.70 -49.11 -9.55
CA LYS A 2 -31.82 -48.29 -9.03
C LYS A 2 -31.63 -47.68 -7.62
N ASN A 3 -30.71 -48.20 -6.81
CA ASN A 3 -30.48 -47.73 -5.44
C ASN A 3 -29.49 -46.55 -5.32
N PHE A 4 -28.78 -46.15 -6.38
CA PHE A 4 -27.83 -45.02 -6.31
C PHE A 4 -28.53 -43.65 -6.39
N PHE A 5 -29.65 -43.57 -7.11
CA PHE A 5 -30.36 -42.32 -7.38
C PHE A 5 -31.48 -42.01 -6.37
N LYS A 6 -31.44 -42.63 -5.18
CA LYS A 6 -32.39 -42.26 -4.13
C LYS A 6 -32.06 -40.84 -3.64
N PRO A 7 -33.05 -39.96 -3.42
CA PRO A 7 -32.80 -38.56 -3.05
C PRO A 7 -31.85 -38.39 -1.85
N ALA A 8 -31.98 -39.24 -0.82
CA ALA A 8 -31.11 -39.19 0.36
C ALA A 8 -29.63 -39.50 0.04
N ARG A 9 -29.36 -40.36 -0.94
CA ARG A 9 -28.00 -40.72 -1.37
C ARG A 9 -27.40 -39.63 -2.26
N ILE A 10 -28.19 -39.05 -3.15
CA ILE A 10 -27.78 -37.88 -3.94
C ILE A 10 -27.40 -36.72 -3.01
N GLY A 11 -28.24 -36.43 -2.01
CA GLY A 11 -27.94 -35.42 -1.00
C GLY A 11 -26.64 -35.73 -0.24
N PHE A 12 -26.40 -37.00 0.09
CA PHE A 12 -25.17 -37.41 0.76
C PHE A 12 -23.92 -37.15 -0.08
N TYR A 13 -23.96 -37.46 -1.38
CA TYR A 13 -22.81 -37.24 -2.27
C TYR A 13 -22.43 -35.76 -2.35
N VAL A 14 -23.43 -34.89 -2.53
CA VAL A 14 -23.22 -33.45 -2.62
C VAL A 14 -22.74 -32.87 -1.28
N LEU A 15 -23.37 -33.27 -0.17
CA LEU A 15 -22.99 -32.79 1.16
C LEU A 15 -21.58 -33.26 1.57
N MET A 16 -21.20 -34.50 1.24
CA MET A 16 -19.84 -34.99 1.46
C MET A 16 -18.82 -34.18 0.68
N LEU A 17 -19.08 -33.89 -0.61
CA LEU A 17 -18.21 -33.06 -1.43
C LEU A 17 -18.01 -31.68 -0.81
N LEU A 18 -19.11 -30.99 -0.47
CA LEU A 18 -19.05 -29.63 0.08
C LEU A 18 -18.39 -29.57 1.46
N ALA A 19 -18.75 -30.49 2.37
CA ALA A 19 -18.18 -30.51 3.71
C ALA A 19 -16.67 -30.77 3.68
N PHE A 20 -16.22 -31.75 2.90
CA PHE A 20 -14.80 -32.08 2.81
C PHE A 20 -14.00 -31.08 1.97
N PHE A 21 -14.63 -30.40 1.00
CA PHE A 21 -14.02 -29.25 0.35
C PHE A 21 -13.69 -28.16 1.37
N ILE A 22 -14.65 -27.80 2.23
CA ILE A 22 -14.44 -26.81 3.30
C ILE A 22 -13.34 -27.28 4.27
N ILE A 23 -13.37 -28.53 4.69
CA ILE A 23 -12.31 -29.11 5.56
C ILE A 23 -10.94 -29.01 4.88
N GLY A 24 -10.85 -29.28 3.57
CA GLY A 24 -9.62 -29.15 2.79
C GLY A 24 -9.09 -27.71 2.78
N LEU A 25 -9.96 -26.70 2.65
CA LEU A 25 -9.56 -25.30 2.76
C LEU A 25 -8.98 -24.96 4.16
N TYR A 26 -9.62 -25.45 5.22
CA TYR A 26 -9.11 -25.25 6.59
C TYR A 26 -7.79 -25.98 6.84
N TYR A 27 -7.67 -27.21 6.35
CA TYR A 27 -6.44 -27.99 6.44
C TYR A 27 -5.28 -27.27 5.73
N ALA A 28 -5.51 -26.75 4.52
CA ALA A 28 -4.53 -25.95 3.77
C ALA A 28 -4.06 -24.73 4.59
N GLY A 29 -4.99 -24.01 5.21
CA GLY A 29 -4.66 -22.89 6.10
C GLY A 29 -3.84 -23.32 7.32
N TYR A 30 -4.16 -24.48 7.92
CA TYR A 30 -3.46 -25.02 9.08
C TYR A 30 -2.01 -25.41 8.75
N VAL A 31 -1.79 -26.12 7.64
CA VAL A 31 -0.44 -26.50 7.20
C VAL A 31 0.33 -25.34 6.57
N GLY A 32 -0.31 -24.18 6.41
CA GLY A 32 0.29 -22.99 5.81
C GLY A 32 0.49 -23.10 4.30
N ALA A 33 -0.27 -23.96 3.62
CA ALA A 33 -0.24 -24.06 2.17
C ALA A 33 -0.60 -22.72 1.53
N GLY A 34 0.26 -22.21 0.65
CA GLY A 34 0.08 -20.93 -0.03
C GLY A 34 0.51 -19.69 0.76
N LYS A 35 1.10 -19.83 1.97
CA LYS A 35 1.72 -18.70 2.67
C LYS A 35 2.96 -18.23 1.92
N GLY A 36 3.04 -16.95 1.59
CA GLY A 36 4.18 -16.34 0.89
C GLY A 36 4.10 -16.38 -0.64
N GLU A 37 3.10 -17.07 -1.20
CA GLU A 37 2.94 -17.28 -2.65
C GLU A 37 2.06 -16.21 -3.33
N GLY A 38 1.74 -15.12 -2.63
CA GLY A 38 0.91 -14.02 -3.14
C GLY A 38 -0.42 -14.50 -3.74
N LEU A 39 -0.70 -14.08 -4.98
CA LEU A 39 -1.94 -14.42 -5.70
C LEU A 39 -2.08 -15.93 -5.97
N ALA A 40 -0.97 -16.65 -6.12
CA ALA A 40 -0.97 -18.10 -6.32
C ALA A 40 -1.38 -18.87 -5.05
N GLY A 41 -1.19 -18.27 -3.87
CA GLY A 41 -1.59 -18.85 -2.60
C GLY A 41 -3.08 -19.20 -2.54
N GLY A 42 -3.94 -18.37 -3.13
CA GLY A 42 -5.38 -18.64 -3.22
C GLY A 42 -5.70 -19.89 -4.06
N ALA A 43 -5.02 -20.06 -5.19
CA ALA A 43 -5.20 -21.22 -6.06
C ALA A 43 -4.68 -22.52 -5.39
N ILE A 44 -3.58 -22.44 -4.64
CA ILE A 44 -3.04 -23.58 -3.88
C ILE A 44 -4.05 -24.03 -2.82
N VAL A 45 -4.58 -23.10 -2.02
CA VAL A 45 -5.59 -23.40 -0.99
C VAL A 45 -6.86 -23.98 -1.62
N LEU A 46 -7.33 -23.42 -2.74
CA LEU A 46 -8.46 -23.95 -3.48
C LEU A 46 -8.21 -25.38 -4.01
N GLY A 47 -6.98 -25.66 -4.47
CA GLY A 47 -6.56 -26.99 -4.92
C GLY A 47 -6.68 -28.06 -3.83
N TYR A 48 -6.27 -27.74 -2.59
CA TYR A 48 -6.49 -28.64 -1.44
C TYR A 48 -7.99 -28.91 -1.20
N GLY A 49 -8.83 -27.88 -1.32
CA GLY A 49 -10.28 -28.04 -1.25
C GLY A 49 -10.79 -29.05 -2.30
N ILE A 50 -10.37 -28.89 -3.56
CA ILE A 50 -10.77 -29.77 -4.67
C ILE A 50 -10.32 -31.22 -4.43
N ILE A 51 -9.08 -31.43 -3.98
CA ILE A 51 -8.54 -32.77 -3.73
C ILE A 51 -9.34 -33.47 -2.62
N PHE A 52 -9.56 -32.79 -1.49
CA PHE A 52 -10.31 -33.36 -0.37
C PHE A 52 -11.77 -33.62 -0.75
N GLY A 53 -12.42 -32.66 -1.42
CA GLY A 53 -13.79 -32.81 -1.91
C GLY A 53 -13.93 -33.95 -2.93
N GLY A 54 -12.99 -34.09 -3.84
CA GLY A 54 -12.96 -35.16 -4.85
C GLY A 54 -12.78 -36.55 -4.24
N VAL A 55 -11.82 -36.71 -3.33
CA VAL A 55 -11.61 -37.98 -2.59
C VAL A 55 -12.85 -38.34 -1.78
N ALA A 56 -13.45 -37.37 -1.06
CA ALA A 56 -14.65 -37.59 -0.28
C ALA A 56 -15.86 -37.93 -1.16
N PHE A 57 -15.99 -37.30 -2.32
CA PHE A 57 -17.05 -37.59 -3.29
C PHE A 57 -16.94 -39.02 -3.82
N VAL A 58 -15.75 -39.47 -4.20
CA VAL A 58 -15.54 -40.87 -4.63
C VAL A 58 -15.83 -41.84 -3.48
N ALA A 59 -15.31 -41.57 -2.27
CA ALA A 59 -15.57 -42.39 -1.09
C ALA A 59 -17.07 -42.47 -0.74
N SER A 60 -17.83 -41.40 -0.99
CA SER A 60 -19.25 -41.33 -0.69
C SER A 60 -20.06 -42.39 -1.46
N PHE A 61 -19.65 -42.77 -2.68
CA PHE A 61 -20.32 -43.83 -3.44
C PHE A 61 -20.17 -45.20 -2.78
N PHE A 62 -18.96 -45.51 -2.28
CA PHE A 62 -18.68 -46.74 -1.55
C PHE A 62 -19.43 -46.76 -0.22
N ILE A 63 -19.34 -45.67 0.55
CA ILE A 63 -20.01 -45.53 1.85
C ILE A 63 -21.54 -45.69 1.67
N ALA A 64 -22.14 -45.03 0.69
CA ALA A 64 -23.57 -45.14 0.42
C ALA A 64 -23.99 -46.53 -0.10
N HIS A 65 -23.06 -47.33 -0.63
CA HIS A 65 -23.34 -48.71 -1.03
C HIS A 65 -23.53 -49.61 0.19
N PHE A 66 -22.66 -49.47 1.20
CA PHE A 66 -22.67 -50.31 2.39
C PHE A 66 -23.62 -49.84 3.51
N LEU A 67 -24.02 -48.57 3.52
CA LEU A 67 -24.91 -48.04 4.55
C LEU A 67 -26.40 -48.10 4.19
N GLU A 68 -27.19 -48.40 5.21
CA GLU A 68 -28.64 -48.27 5.19
C GLU A 68 -29.07 -46.81 5.05
N ILE A 69 -30.22 -46.59 4.40
CA ILE A 69 -30.75 -45.26 4.10
C ILE A 69 -31.06 -44.47 5.38
N SER A 70 -31.48 -45.14 6.45
CA SER A 70 -31.73 -44.55 7.76
C SER A 70 -30.48 -43.83 8.30
N LYS A 71 -29.32 -44.49 8.27
CA LYS A 71 -28.04 -43.92 8.70
C LYS A 71 -27.57 -42.78 7.80
N ILE A 72 -27.77 -42.91 6.49
CA ILE A 72 -27.41 -41.85 5.52
C ILE A 72 -28.18 -40.56 5.81
N LYS A 73 -29.47 -40.63 6.17
CA LYS A 73 -30.26 -39.45 6.54
C LYS A 73 -29.69 -38.72 7.75
N ILE A 74 -29.25 -39.47 8.76
CA ILE A 74 -28.64 -38.91 9.98
C ILE A 74 -27.32 -38.21 9.61
N ILE A 75 -26.47 -38.87 8.82
CA ILE A 75 -25.18 -38.30 8.39
C ILE A 75 -25.39 -37.02 7.57
N ASN A 76 -26.37 -36.99 6.66
CA ASN A 76 -26.70 -35.78 5.90
C ASN A 76 -27.04 -34.61 6.81
N TRP A 77 -27.83 -34.86 7.85
CA TRP A 77 -28.19 -33.84 8.83
C TRP A 77 -26.97 -33.30 9.58
N VAL A 78 -26.06 -34.19 9.99
CA VAL A 78 -24.80 -33.79 10.64
C VAL A 78 -23.93 -32.95 9.70
N LEU A 79 -23.76 -33.39 8.45
CA LEU A 79 -22.98 -32.66 7.44
C LEU A 79 -23.58 -31.29 7.14
N LEU A 80 -24.92 -31.21 7.04
CA LEU A 80 -25.63 -29.96 6.81
C LEU A 80 -25.42 -28.98 7.97
N ILE A 81 -25.55 -29.43 9.22
CA ILE A 81 -25.30 -28.60 10.41
C ILE A 81 -23.86 -28.10 10.40
N LEU A 82 -22.89 -28.96 10.07
CA LEU A 82 -21.48 -28.58 10.01
C LEU A 82 -21.23 -27.50 8.95
N ILE A 83 -21.80 -27.63 7.75
CA ILE A 83 -21.69 -26.61 6.70
C ILE A 83 -22.32 -25.29 7.17
N LEU A 84 -23.54 -25.32 7.73
CA LEU A 84 -24.22 -24.12 8.23
C LEU A 84 -23.44 -23.44 9.37
N ALA A 85 -22.86 -24.22 10.29
CA ALA A 85 -22.04 -23.69 11.37
C ALA A 85 -20.78 -22.99 10.84
N THR A 86 -20.08 -23.60 9.87
CA THR A 86 -18.89 -22.98 9.26
C THR A 86 -19.24 -21.71 8.48
N TRP A 87 -20.36 -21.71 7.75
CA TRP A 87 -20.84 -20.53 7.03
C TRP A 87 -21.26 -19.41 8.00
N GLY A 88 -22.01 -19.74 9.05
CA GLY A 88 -22.41 -18.79 10.09
C GLY A 88 -21.21 -18.17 10.81
N TYR A 89 -20.22 -18.98 11.18
CA TYR A 89 -18.96 -18.50 11.78
C TYR A 89 -18.21 -17.53 10.85
N LYS A 90 -18.09 -17.86 9.56
CA LYS A 90 -17.43 -17.00 8.57
C LYS A 90 -18.21 -15.71 8.31
N HIS A 91 -19.55 -15.78 8.25
CA HIS A 91 -20.39 -14.61 8.08
C HIS A 91 -20.29 -13.67 9.30
N TYR A 92 -20.27 -14.21 10.51
CA TYR A 92 -20.04 -13.45 11.73
C TYR A 92 -18.66 -12.77 11.74
N GLN A 93 -17.60 -13.51 11.41
CA GLN A 93 -16.25 -12.97 11.30
C GLN A 93 -16.14 -11.86 10.24
N PHE A 94 -16.85 -12.01 9.12
CA PHE A 94 -16.90 -11.00 8.06
C PHE A 94 -17.58 -9.72 8.55
N ARG A 95 -18.77 -9.81 9.17
CA ARG A 95 -19.45 -8.65 9.75
C ARG A 95 -18.62 -7.94 10.81
N GLN A 96 -17.90 -8.68 11.63
CA GLN A 96 -17.01 -8.09 12.65
C GLN A 96 -15.85 -7.30 12.01
N ARG A 97 -15.35 -7.73 10.85
CA ARG A 97 -14.33 -6.98 10.11
C ARG A 97 -14.90 -5.69 9.52
N ASP A 98 -16.11 -5.76 8.97
CA ASP A 98 -16.78 -4.58 8.41
C ASP A 98 -17.07 -3.53 9.48
N SER A 99 -17.55 -3.93 10.67
CA SER A 99 -17.78 -2.98 11.78
C SER A 99 -16.51 -2.31 12.28
N ILE A 100 -15.38 -3.05 12.33
CA ILE A 100 -14.06 -2.50 12.70
C ILE A 100 -13.54 -1.55 11.60
N GLN A 101 -13.93 -1.78 10.35
CA GLN A 101 -13.52 -0.94 9.22
C GLN A 101 -14.39 0.32 9.10
N GLU A 102 -15.68 0.25 9.45
CA GLU A 102 -16.55 1.42 9.60
C GLU A 102 -16.15 2.32 10.78
N GLU A 103 -15.75 1.74 11.92
CA GLU A 103 -15.24 2.50 13.06
C GLU A 103 -13.91 3.22 12.74
N LYS A 104 -13.08 2.65 11.86
CA LYS A 104 -11.85 3.29 11.35
C LYS A 104 -12.09 4.42 10.36
N ASN A 105 -13.26 4.44 9.72
CA ASN A 105 -13.63 5.49 8.74
C ASN A 105 -14.45 6.62 9.39
N ALA A 106 -14.74 6.55 10.70
CA ALA A 106 -15.35 7.64 11.43
C ALA A 106 -14.33 8.78 11.66
N PRO A 107 -14.68 10.06 11.39
CA PRO A 107 -13.78 11.19 11.62
C PRO A 107 -13.42 11.31 13.10
N TYR A 108 -12.12 11.23 13.40
CA TYR A 108 -11.59 11.17 14.75
C TYR A 108 -11.72 12.53 15.48
N GLN A 109 -12.33 12.55 16.67
CA GLN A 109 -12.27 13.69 17.58
C GLN A 109 -11.00 13.59 18.45
N ASN A 110 -10.16 14.61 18.32
CA ASN A 110 -8.85 14.73 18.94
C ASN A 110 -8.97 14.79 20.48
N LYS A 111 -8.31 13.87 21.19
CA LYS A 111 -8.14 13.94 22.65
C LYS A 111 -6.65 14.07 22.94
N ASN A 112 -6.26 15.29 23.32
CA ASN A 112 -4.90 15.72 23.65
C ASN A 112 -4.13 14.68 24.49
N LYS A 113 -2.92 14.33 24.05
CA LYS A 113 -1.91 13.69 24.89
C LYS A 113 -0.61 14.49 24.89
N THR A 114 -0.09 14.65 26.09
CA THR A 114 1.13 15.36 26.47
C THR A 114 2.39 14.66 25.90
N PRO A 115 3.45 15.40 25.51
CA PRO A 115 4.65 14.82 24.90
C PRO A 115 5.43 13.91 25.88
N THR A 116 5.89 12.76 25.39
CA THR A 116 6.88 11.93 26.08
C THR A 116 8.28 12.26 25.58
N GLU A 117 9.20 12.24 26.54
CA GLU A 117 10.60 12.65 26.54
C GLU A 117 11.44 12.07 25.39
N ILE A 118 12.27 12.92 24.78
CA ILE A 118 13.16 12.62 23.65
C ILE A 118 14.39 11.87 24.19
N ALA A 119 14.63 10.66 23.70
CA ALA A 119 15.88 9.93 23.96
C ALA A 119 17.02 10.49 23.08
N GLU A 120 18.19 10.71 23.68
CA GLU A 120 19.38 11.26 23.01
C GLU A 120 19.99 10.27 21.99
N PRO A 121 20.43 10.76 20.80
CA PRO A 121 21.09 9.92 19.82
C PRO A 121 22.54 9.62 20.20
N ILE A 122 22.87 8.33 20.31
CA ILE A 122 24.25 7.85 20.43
C ILE A 122 24.96 8.06 19.08
N SER A 123 25.98 8.91 19.09
CA SER A 123 26.82 9.22 17.93
C SER A 123 27.80 8.08 17.66
N ALA A 124 27.48 7.17 16.75
CA ALA A 124 28.44 6.23 16.18
C ALA A 124 28.89 6.73 14.79
N HIS A 125 30.05 7.39 14.75
CA HIS A 125 30.74 7.72 13.50
C HIS A 125 31.26 6.43 12.84
N LEU A 126 30.50 5.89 11.89
CA LEU A 126 31.01 4.98 10.86
C LEU A 126 30.93 5.68 9.51
N LYS A 127 32.05 6.28 9.10
CA LYS A 127 32.28 6.67 7.70
C LYS A 127 32.42 5.37 6.89
N MET A 128 31.34 4.94 6.23
CA MET A 128 31.45 4.02 5.10
C MET A 128 31.54 4.84 3.81
N THR A 129 32.71 4.84 3.19
CA THR A 129 32.88 5.29 1.81
C THR A 129 32.62 4.09 0.91
N VAL A 130 31.52 4.11 0.16
CA VAL A 130 31.27 3.13 -0.90
C VAL A 130 32.07 3.57 -2.13
N PRO A 131 33.00 2.76 -2.66
CA PRO A 131 33.68 3.08 -3.90
C PRO A 131 32.76 2.76 -5.09
N ILE A 132 32.22 3.80 -5.72
CA ILE A 132 31.58 3.66 -7.04
C ILE A 132 32.69 3.51 -8.07
N LYS A 133 32.88 2.28 -8.58
CA LYS A 133 33.73 2.03 -9.74
C LYS A 133 32.92 2.36 -11.01
N ASN A 134 32.99 3.62 -11.45
CA ASN A 134 32.43 4.06 -12.71
C ASN A 134 33.36 3.67 -13.87
N GLU A 135 33.00 2.61 -14.60
CA GLU A 135 33.48 2.44 -15.98
C GLU A 135 32.48 3.11 -16.94
N LYS A 136 32.91 4.28 -17.43
CA LYS A 136 32.42 5.02 -18.61
C LYS A 136 31.13 5.85 -18.47
N GLY A 137 31.35 7.17 -18.26
CA GLY A 137 30.59 8.34 -18.73
C GLY A 137 29.07 8.27 -18.66
N ILE A 138 28.40 9.02 -17.77
CA ILE A 138 28.34 10.49 -17.73
C ILE A 138 28.34 10.92 -16.27
N ALA A 139 29.20 11.89 -15.93
CA ALA A 139 29.11 12.57 -14.66
C ALA A 139 27.87 13.45 -14.68
N GLU A 140 26.78 12.99 -14.05
CA GLU A 140 25.65 13.86 -13.73
C GLU A 140 26.13 14.87 -12.68
N THR A 141 26.15 16.11 -13.11
CA THR A 141 26.47 17.33 -12.38
C THR A 141 25.79 17.37 -11.01
N SER A 142 26.59 17.19 -9.97
CA SER A 142 26.28 17.64 -8.62
C SER A 142 26.06 19.16 -8.63
N GLY A 143 24.83 19.63 -8.41
CA GLY A 143 24.56 21.05 -8.16
C GLY A 143 23.17 21.58 -8.51
N GLN A 144 22.35 20.85 -9.26
CA GLN A 144 20.91 21.14 -9.38
C GLN A 144 20.15 20.09 -8.58
N GLU A 145 19.37 20.53 -7.59
CA GLU A 145 18.37 19.68 -6.94
C GLU A 145 17.37 19.24 -8.01
N ASP A 146 17.59 18.04 -8.56
CA ASP A 146 16.65 17.41 -9.45
C ASP A 146 15.35 17.18 -8.69
N LEU A 147 14.27 17.75 -9.20
CA LEU A 147 12.93 17.60 -8.67
C LEU A 147 12.51 16.13 -8.56
N GLY A 148 13.13 15.27 -9.38
CA GLY A 148 12.64 13.94 -9.64
C GLY A 148 11.27 13.98 -10.32
N ILE A 149 10.68 12.80 -10.47
CA ILE A 149 9.39 12.63 -11.14
C ILE A 149 8.20 12.73 -10.17
N GLY A 150 8.46 12.74 -8.87
CA GLY A 150 7.47 12.79 -7.80
C GLY A 150 7.91 11.98 -6.59
N PHE A 151 6.99 11.21 -6.02
CA PHE A 151 7.21 10.43 -4.82
C PHE A 151 6.86 8.95 -5.00
N PHE A 152 7.59 8.09 -4.30
CA PHE A 152 7.19 6.72 -4.05
C PHE A 152 6.65 6.60 -2.62
N LYS A 153 5.42 6.10 -2.50
CA LYS A 153 4.72 5.86 -1.24
C LYS A 153 4.60 4.36 -1.00
N PRO A 154 5.38 3.78 -0.07
CA PRO A 154 5.29 2.35 0.23
C PRO A 154 3.93 1.98 0.84
N ASN A 155 3.44 0.78 0.53
CA ASN A 155 2.22 0.23 1.11
C ASN A 155 2.54 -0.68 2.30
N PHE A 156 2.83 -0.10 3.46
CA PHE A 156 3.13 -0.87 4.68
C PHE A 156 1.95 -1.65 5.27
N HIS A 157 0.74 -1.47 4.74
CA HIS A 157 -0.41 -2.26 5.16
C HIS A 157 -0.36 -3.68 4.58
N GLU A 158 0.11 -3.80 3.34
CA GLU A 158 0.26 -5.06 2.62
C GLU A 158 1.68 -5.61 2.74
N TYR A 159 2.67 -4.72 2.65
CA TYR A 159 4.10 -5.04 2.65
C TYR A 159 4.79 -4.42 3.88
N PRO A 160 4.76 -5.08 5.05
CA PRO A 160 5.33 -4.53 6.29
C PRO A 160 6.86 -4.38 6.24
N THR A 161 7.52 -5.02 5.28
CA THR A 161 8.96 -4.92 5.05
C THR A 161 9.19 -4.33 3.66
N LEU A 162 9.91 -3.21 3.62
CA LEU A 162 10.36 -2.58 2.40
C LEU A 162 11.84 -2.90 2.21
N TYR A 163 12.19 -3.55 1.11
CA TYR A 163 13.57 -3.90 0.81
C TYR A 163 14.27 -2.83 -0.04
N PHE A 164 15.52 -2.52 0.32
CA PHE A 164 16.38 -1.62 -0.43
C PHE A 164 17.37 -2.44 -1.25
N TYR A 165 17.42 -2.20 -2.56
CA TYR A 165 18.33 -2.88 -3.48
C TYR A 165 19.41 -1.91 -3.96
N GLY A 166 20.65 -2.39 -4.03
CA GLY A 166 21.80 -1.68 -4.58
C GLY A 166 22.36 -2.40 -5.81
N GLY A 167 22.89 -1.64 -6.77
CA GLY A 167 23.61 -2.21 -7.92
C GLY A 167 22.78 -3.19 -8.77
N ILE A 168 21.53 -2.83 -9.10
CA ILE A 168 20.61 -3.72 -9.83
C ILE A 168 20.94 -3.80 -11.34
N ASN A 169 20.57 -4.92 -11.96
CA ASN A 169 20.46 -5.05 -13.41
C ASN A 169 18.99 -4.86 -13.81
N LEU A 170 18.70 -3.78 -14.55
CA LEU A 170 17.36 -3.41 -14.99
C LEU A 170 16.70 -4.41 -15.97
N GLU A 171 17.47 -5.32 -16.56
CA GLU A 171 16.96 -6.37 -17.45
C GLU A 171 16.44 -7.59 -16.68
N LYS A 172 16.73 -7.68 -15.38
CA LYS A 172 16.34 -8.79 -14.51
C LYS A 172 15.25 -8.37 -13.52
N GLY A 173 14.45 -9.34 -13.10
CA GLY A 173 13.33 -9.09 -12.19
C GLY A 173 13.78 -8.91 -10.74
N VAL A 174 12.85 -8.48 -9.86
CA VAL A 174 13.14 -8.28 -8.42
C VAL A 174 13.69 -9.55 -7.77
N VAL A 175 13.17 -10.72 -8.13
CA VAL A 175 13.54 -12.02 -7.56
C VAL A 175 14.99 -12.44 -7.86
N ASP A 176 15.62 -11.84 -8.88
CA ASP A 176 16.99 -12.12 -9.26
C ASP A 176 18.02 -11.27 -8.48
N HIS A 177 17.54 -10.41 -7.58
CA HIS A 177 18.36 -9.49 -6.82
C HIS A 177 18.28 -9.77 -5.32
N LEU A 178 19.41 -9.67 -4.64
CA LEU A 178 19.45 -9.73 -3.18
C LEU A 178 19.26 -8.33 -2.60
N PRO A 179 18.39 -8.16 -1.59
CA PRO A 179 18.25 -6.89 -0.91
C PRO A 179 19.52 -6.56 -0.12
N GLN A 180 19.93 -5.31 -0.16
CA GLN A 180 21.09 -4.81 0.58
C GLN A 180 20.71 -4.44 2.02
N ASP A 181 19.51 -3.89 2.21
CA ASP A 181 19.00 -3.50 3.51
C ASP A 181 17.46 -3.53 3.51
N SER A 182 16.82 -3.25 4.64
CA SER A 182 15.35 -3.17 4.70
C SER A 182 14.84 -2.16 5.72
N LEU A 183 13.57 -1.76 5.58
CA LEU A 183 12.80 -1.05 6.60
C LEU A 183 11.65 -1.95 7.01
N VAL A 184 11.57 -2.28 8.30
CA VAL A 184 10.56 -3.19 8.84
C VAL A 184 9.67 -2.42 9.80
N LEU A 185 8.39 -2.27 9.42
CA LEU A 185 7.37 -1.67 10.26
C LEU A 185 6.45 -2.76 10.84
N ARG A 186 6.01 -2.56 12.07
CA ARG A 186 5.01 -3.41 12.73
C ARG A 186 3.89 -2.53 13.27
N LYS A 187 2.67 -3.07 13.35
CA LYS A 187 1.58 -2.38 14.05
C LYS A 187 1.66 -2.64 15.54
N ASN A 188 1.56 -1.58 16.34
CA ASN A 188 1.43 -1.68 17.79
C ASN A 188 0.01 -2.18 18.17
N GLN A 189 -0.26 -2.35 19.47
CA GLN A 189 -1.57 -2.80 19.97
C GLN A 189 -2.72 -1.82 19.63
N ASN A 190 -2.40 -0.56 19.34
CA ASN A 190 -3.36 0.49 18.99
C ASN A 190 -3.57 0.62 17.47
N GLY A 191 -2.79 -0.10 16.66
CA GLY A 191 -2.88 -0.08 15.20
C GLY A 191 -1.90 0.87 14.50
N ASP A 192 -1.10 1.64 15.24
CA ASP A 192 -0.10 2.58 14.67
C ASP A 192 1.15 1.83 14.21
N PHE A 193 1.84 2.37 13.21
CA PHE A 193 3.10 1.81 12.73
C PHE A 193 4.27 2.20 13.65
N THR A 194 5.01 1.20 14.12
CA THR A 194 6.29 1.37 14.81
C THR A 194 7.40 0.72 14.00
N SER A 195 8.54 1.40 13.90
CA SER A 195 9.73 0.82 13.27
C SER A 195 10.33 -0.25 14.17
N THR A 196 10.42 -1.48 13.66
CA THR A 196 11.18 -2.56 14.31
C THR A 196 12.65 -2.51 13.88
N TYR A 197 12.89 -2.13 12.63
CA TYR A 197 14.23 -1.96 12.07
C TYR A 197 14.19 -0.89 10.98
N ALA A 198 15.14 0.03 11.01
CA ALA A 198 15.38 1.00 9.95
C ALA A 198 16.90 1.17 9.78
N PRO A 199 17.40 1.32 8.54
CA PRO A 199 18.81 1.58 8.33
C PRO A 199 19.21 2.92 8.96
N PRO A 200 20.39 3.02 9.59
CA PRO A 200 20.81 4.25 10.27
C PRO A 200 21.02 5.44 9.32
N TYR A 201 21.17 5.17 8.03
CA TYR A 201 21.29 6.19 6.98
C TYR A 201 19.94 6.67 6.44
N LEU A 202 18.82 6.05 6.82
CA LEU A 202 17.51 6.31 6.21
C LEU A 202 16.97 7.68 6.66
N LEU A 203 16.84 8.59 5.70
CA LEU A 203 16.28 9.92 5.91
C LEU A 203 15.52 10.38 4.65
N PRO A 204 14.32 9.83 4.40
CA PRO A 204 13.58 10.12 3.17
C PRO A 204 13.04 11.56 3.19
N GLU A 205 12.49 12.00 2.06
CA GLU A 205 11.97 13.37 1.92
C GLU A 205 10.93 13.69 3.01
N HIS A 206 9.96 12.78 3.19
CA HIS A 206 8.95 12.88 4.24
C HIS A 206 8.84 11.58 5.04
N MET A 207 9.00 11.70 6.37
CA MET A 207 8.86 10.60 7.32
C MET A 207 8.08 11.04 8.55
N LYS A 208 6.83 10.58 8.68
CA LYS A 208 6.01 10.69 9.89
C LYS A 208 5.26 9.37 10.12
N LEU A 209 5.87 8.48 10.90
CA LEU A 209 5.33 7.14 11.22
C LEU A 209 3.92 7.20 11.80
N ASP A 210 3.69 8.11 12.74
CA ASP A 210 2.40 8.25 13.45
C ASP A 210 1.24 8.66 12.53
N TYR A 211 1.56 9.26 11.38
CA TYR A 211 0.59 9.67 10.37
C TYR A 211 0.59 8.73 9.15
N GLY A 212 1.39 7.66 9.16
CA GLY A 212 1.55 6.77 8.01
C GLY A 212 2.15 7.46 6.78
N ILE A 213 2.82 8.61 6.95
CA ILE A 213 3.42 9.38 5.86
C ILE A 213 4.86 8.90 5.68
N PHE A 214 5.09 8.17 4.60
CA PHE A 214 6.43 7.79 4.13
C PHE A 214 6.51 8.05 2.64
N HIS A 215 7.29 9.05 2.25
CA HIS A 215 7.50 9.39 0.84
C HIS A 215 8.99 9.47 0.55
N PHE A 216 9.41 8.68 -0.42
CA PHE A 216 10.74 8.75 -1.00
C PHE A 216 10.68 9.59 -2.28
N LYS A 217 11.63 10.50 -2.47
CA LYS A 217 11.75 11.23 -3.74
C LYS A 217 12.07 10.23 -4.84
N ALA A 218 11.20 10.13 -5.84
CA ALA A 218 11.38 9.22 -6.96
C ALA A 218 12.20 9.91 -8.05
N LEU A 219 13.33 9.32 -8.42
CA LEU A 219 14.25 9.83 -9.44
C LEU A 219 14.00 9.18 -10.81
N GLY A 220 13.42 7.98 -10.83
CA GLY A 220 13.12 7.30 -12.08
C GLY A 220 12.37 5.99 -11.89
N ILE A 221 11.74 5.51 -12.97
CA ILE A 221 10.93 4.30 -12.99
C ILE A 221 11.53 3.31 -13.99
N GLY A 222 11.76 2.08 -13.52
CA GLY A 222 12.06 0.93 -14.35
C GLY A 222 10.88 -0.03 -14.49
N TYR A 223 11.15 -1.17 -15.10
CA TYR A 223 10.13 -2.20 -15.30
C TYR A 223 9.61 -2.76 -13.96
N ASP A 224 10.53 -3.16 -13.09
CA ASP A 224 10.20 -3.74 -11.77
C ASP A 224 10.64 -2.87 -10.58
N PHE A 225 11.50 -1.88 -10.83
CA PHE A 225 12.11 -1.07 -9.80
C PHE A 225 11.74 0.41 -9.91
N VAL A 226 11.76 1.10 -8.79
CA VAL A 226 11.75 2.57 -8.71
C VAL A 226 13.09 3.01 -8.12
N LYS A 227 13.78 3.91 -8.79
CA LYS A 227 15.00 4.57 -8.28
C LYS A 227 14.55 5.70 -7.36
N VAL A 228 14.96 5.65 -6.10
CA VAL A 228 14.56 6.64 -5.10
C VAL A 228 15.75 7.20 -4.33
N GLU A 229 15.59 8.41 -3.81
CA GLU A 229 16.48 8.97 -2.79
C GLU A 229 16.05 8.51 -1.40
N VAL A 230 16.93 7.80 -0.70
CA VAL A 230 16.70 7.27 0.65
C VAL A 230 17.25 8.18 1.75
N ASN A 231 18.12 9.13 1.39
CA ASN A 231 18.64 10.13 2.32
C ASN A 231 18.75 11.50 1.64
N LYS A 232 17.87 12.42 2.05
CA LYS A 232 17.79 13.77 1.48
C LYS A 232 18.96 14.70 1.83
N GLN A 233 19.75 14.37 2.86
CA GLN A 233 20.89 15.20 3.25
C GLN A 233 22.13 14.93 2.40
N ASN A 234 22.33 13.68 1.96
CA ASN A 234 23.51 13.28 1.20
C ASN A 234 23.20 12.78 -0.22
N GLY A 235 21.93 12.73 -0.61
CA GLY A 235 21.49 12.27 -1.93
C GLY A 235 21.65 10.77 -2.16
N GLN A 236 21.78 9.95 -1.09
CA GLN A 236 21.95 8.51 -1.25
C GLN A 236 20.72 7.91 -1.93
N ILE A 237 20.98 7.09 -2.95
CA ILE A 237 19.95 6.41 -3.74
C ILE A 237 19.84 4.93 -3.38
N ALA A 238 18.65 4.37 -3.60
CA ALA A 238 18.42 2.94 -3.62
C ALA A 238 17.34 2.62 -4.66
N TYR A 239 17.20 1.33 -4.96
CA TYR A 239 16.09 0.82 -5.76
C TYR A 239 15.09 0.12 -4.86
N LEU A 240 13.80 0.35 -5.12
CA LEU A 240 12.69 -0.29 -4.44
C LEU A 240 11.88 -1.11 -5.44
N ASN A 241 11.25 -2.19 -4.99
CA ASN A 241 10.27 -2.90 -5.80
C ASN A 241 9.07 -1.98 -6.06
N LYS A 242 8.76 -1.75 -7.33
CA LYS A 242 7.65 -0.87 -7.73
C LYS A 242 6.30 -1.35 -7.23
N ASN A 243 6.14 -2.66 -7.07
CA ASN A 243 4.88 -3.27 -6.69
C ASN A 243 4.60 -3.21 -5.17
N ASP A 244 5.59 -2.80 -4.36
CA ASP A 244 5.45 -2.71 -2.90
C ASP A 244 4.86 -1.34 -2.45
N GLY A 245 4.37 -0.54 -3.40
CA GLY A 245 3.84 0.79 -3.13
C GLY A 245 3.22 1.44 -4.36
N GLU A 246 3.04 2.75 -4.27
CA GLU A 246 2.45 3.58 -5.31
C GLU A 246 3.42 4.70 -5.71
N ILE A 247 3.48 5.00 -7.00
CA ILE A 247 4.19 6.18 -7.50
C ILE A 247 3.17 7.32 -7.64
N LEU A 248 3.44 8.42 -6.95
CA LEU A 248 2.69 9.67 -7.05
C LEU A 248 3.54 10.64 -7.86
N TYR A 249 3.20 10.88 -9.13
CA TYR A 249 3.88 11.95 -9.86
C TYR A 249 3.50 13.32 -9.27
N TRP A 250 4.29 14.33 -9.61
CA TRP A 250 4.06 15.69 -9.10
C TRP A 250 2.61 16.20 -9.23
N PRO A 251 1.91 16.03 -10.38
CA PRO A 251 0.51 16.45 -10.49
C PRO A 251 -0.41 15.80 -9.45
N GLU A 252 -0.34 14.48 -9.32
CA GLU A 252 -1.17 13.68 -8.40
C GLU A 252 -0.82 14.02 -6.94
N PHE A 253 0.48 14.16 -6.66
CA PHE A 253 0.97 14.55 -5.35
C PHE A 253 0.45 15.93 -4.96
N LEU A 254 0.58 16.94 -5.83
CA LEU A 254 0.17 18.31 -5.53
C LEU A 254 -1.35 18.40 -5.34
N LEU A 255 -2.14 17.59 -6.04
CA LEU A 255 -3.58 17.51 -5.80
C LEU A 255 -3.94 16.83 -4.48
N SER A 256 -3.01 16.10 -3.86
CA SER A 256 -3.21 15.44 -2.57
C SER A 256 -2.90 16.33 -1.35
N VAL A 257 -2.21 17.45 -1.55
CA VAL A 257 -1.84 18.36 -0.45
C VAL A 257 -3.02 19.25 -0.04
N ASN A 258 -3.02 19.73 1.20
CA ASN A 258 -4.11 20.56 1.71
C ASN A 258 -3.98 22.01 1.21
N THR A 259 -2.80 22.58 1.40
CA THR A 259 -2.51 23.97 1.06
C THR A 259 -1.15 24.10 0.37
N ILE A 260 -1.07 25.13 -0.46
CA ILE A 260 0.15 25.53 -1.16
C ILE A 260 0.44 26.99 -0.80
N GLU A 261 1.71 27.31 -0.66
CA GLU A 261 2.20 28.66 -0.44
C GLU A 261 3.23 29.01 -1.51
N MET A 262 3.29 30.28 -1.87
CA MET A 262 4.32 30.79 -2.77
C MET A 262 5.61 30.99 -2.00
N LEU A 263 6.73 30.55 -2.57
CA LEU A 263 8.03 30.81 -1.95
C LEU A 263 8.30 32.31 -1.92
N ALA A 264 8.72 32.82 -0.76
CA ALA A 264 9.05 34.25 -0.60
C ALA A 264 10.17 34.72 -1.54
N GLU A 265 11.04 33.79 -1.96
CA GLU A 265 12.14 34.01 -2.91
C GLU A 265 11.65 34.12 -4.37
N HIS A 266 10.44 33.64 -4.66
CA HIS A 266 9.84 33.62 -5.99
C HIS A 266 8.39 34.14 -5.95
N PRO A 267 8.17 35.42 -5.58
CA PRO A 267 6.84 36.00 -5.59
C PRO A 267 6.32 36.04 -7.03
N GLN A 268 5.13 35.47 -7.24
CA GLN A 268 4.49 35.40 -8.54
C GLN A 268 3.04 35.87 -8.46
N PRO A 269 2.54 36.56 -9.50
CA PRO A 269 1.14 36.97 -9.53
C PRO A 269 0.24 35.79 -9.91
N ILE A 270 -0.94 35.74 -9.30
CA ILE A 270 -1.99 34.80 -9.69
C ILE A 270 -2.59 35.27 -11.03
N LYS A 271 -2.74 34.34 -11.97
CA LYS A 271 -3.15 34.62 -13.36
C LYS A 271 -4.56 34.11 -13.65
N ILE A 272 -5.25 34.75 -14.58
CA ILE A 272 -6.58 34.27 -15.03
C ILE A 272 -6.50 33.05 -15.96
N LYS A 273 -5.32 32.79 -16.56
CA LYS A 273 -5.05 31.70 -17.52
C LYS A 273 -3.61 31.18 -17.34
N PRO A 274 -3.31 29.93 -17.73
CA PRO A 274 -1.97 29.34 -17.63
C PRO A 274 -1.05 29.82 -18.75
N LEU A 275 -0.83 31.13 -18.85
CA LEU A 275 -0.03 31.78 -19.88
C LEU A 275 0.78 32.93 -19.27
N ASP A 276 2.04 33.07 -19.70
CA ASP A 276 2.94 34.11 -19.16
C ASP A 276 2.43 35.53 -19.36
N HIS A 277 1.65 35.79 -20.41
CA HIS A 277 1.10 37.12 -20.74
C HIS A 277 -0.36 37.31 -20.27
N ALA A 278 -0.92 36.37 -19.50
CA ALA A 278 -2.28 36.51 -18.98
C ALA A 278 -2.42 37.63 -17.94
N SER A 279 -3.61 38.22 -17.88
CA SER A 279 -4.00 39.18 -16.84
C SER A 279 -3.89 38.55 -15.45
N GLN A 280 -3.70 39.41 -14.46
CA GLN A 280 -3.52 39.02 -13.07
C GLN A 280 -4.83 39.17 -12.28
N THR A 281 -4.99 38.34 -11.26
CA THR A 281 -6.06 38.42 -10.27
C THR A 281 -5.51 39.10 -9.02
N SER A 282 -6.16 40.18 -8.57
CA SER A 282 -5.78 40.94 -7.37
C SER A 282 -6.61 40.59 -6.13
N THR A 283 -7.32 39.46 -6.16
CA THR A 283 -8.12 38.95 -5.05
C THR A 283 -7.22 38.62 -3.85
N SER A 284 -7.43 39.34 -2.74
CA SER A 284 -6.76 39.07 -1.48
C SER A 284 -7.21 37.72 -0.92
N HIS A 285 -6.27 36.88 -0.51
CA HIS A 285 -6.52 35.51 -0.06
C HIS A 285 -5.59 35.16 1.11
N ALA A 286 -5.97 34.13 1.87
CA ALA A 286 -5.17 33.59 2.97
C ALA A 286 -4.50 32.28 2.60
N PHE A 287 -5.19 31.40 1.86
CA PHE A 287 -4.68 30.09 1.47
C PHE A 287 -4.96 29.80 0.00
N LEU A 288 -4.13 28.94 -0.58
CA LEU A 288 -4.28 28.41 -1.94
C LEU A 288 -4.46 26.89 -1.86
N LYS A 289 -5.53 26.40 -2.47
CA LYS A 289 -5.80 24.97 -2.57
C LYS A 289 -5.69 24.50 -4.03
N PRO A 290 -4.86 23.50 -4.33
CA PRO A 290 -4.74 22.96 -5.70
C PRO A 290 -6.04 22.33 -6.20
N LEU A 291 -6.40 22.63 -7.44
CA LEU A 291 -7.59 22.09 -8.13
C LEU A 291 -7.24 21.32 -9.41
N LEU A 292 -6.26 21.79 -10.18
CA LEU A 292 -5.84 21.17 -11.43
C LEU A 292 -4.37 21.48 -11.68
N VAL A 293 -3.62 20.50 -12.19
CA VAL A 293 -2.22 20.68 -12.61
C VAL A 293 -2.13 20.42 -14.11
N GLN A 294 -1.56 21.37 -14.84
CA GLN A 294 -1.36 21.30 -16.29
C GLN A 294 0.04 21.80 -16.66
N GLY A 295 0.94 20.86 -16.97
CA GLY A 295 2.33 21.19 -17.28
C GLY A 295 3.00 21.87 -16.10
N GLU A 296 3.43 23.11 -16.29
CA GLU A 296 4.07 23.94 -15.26
C GLU A 296 3.10 24.80 -14.45
N TRP A 297 1.82 24.79 -14.85
CA TRP A 297 0.77 25.60 -14.28
C TRP A 297 -0.15 24.79 -13.40
N MET A 298 -0.70 25.45 -12.40
CA MET A 298 -1.64 24.88 -11.45
C MET A 298 -2.78 25.86 -11.23
N LEU A 299 -4.01 25.38 -11.40
CA LEU A 299 -5.19 26.09 -10.98
C LEU A 299 -5.36 25.89 -9.47
N VAL A 300 -5.49 27.01 -8.76
CA VAL A 300 -5.69 27.05 -7.32
C VAL A 300 -7.01 27.76 -6.99
N LEU A 301 -7.64 27.29 -5.93
CA LEU A 301 -8.76 27.95 -5.26
C LEU A 301 -8.19 28.93 -4.24
N LEU A 302 -8.61 30.19 -4.33
CA LEU A 302 -8.26 31.22 -3.37
C LEU A 302 -9.30 31.19 -2.24
N THR A 303 -8.84 31.01 -1.01
CA THR A 303 -9.73 31.00 0.16
C THR A 303 -9.33 32.03 1.19
N ASP A 304 -10.30 32.50 1.96
CA ASP A 304 -10.06 33.33 3.13
C ASP A 304 -9.60 32.50 4.36
N LYS A 305 -9.47 33.16 5.51
CA LYS A 305 -9.10 32.50 6.79
C LYS A 305 -10.15 31.50 7.31
N THR A 306 -11.37 31.54 6.76
CA THR A 306 -12.46 30.63 7.12
C THR A 306 -12.61 29.48 6.13
N PHE A 307 -11.67 29.35 5.18
CA PHE A 307 -11.72 28.40 4.05
C PHE A 307 -12.93 28.61 3.12
N THR A 308 -13.51 29.81 3.13
CA THR A 308 -14.55 30.18 2.18
C THR A 308 -13.93 30.50 0.82
N THR A 309 -14.49 29.94 -0.25
CA THR A 309 -14.08 30.20 -1.62
C THR A 309 -14.28 31.66 -2.00
N LEU A 310 -13.20 32.33 -2.42
CA LEU A 310 -13.24 33.70 -2.93
C LEU A 310 -13.21 33.72 -4.46
N ASP A 311 -12.24 33.01 -5.05
CA ASP A 311 -11.97 33.04 -6.48
C ASP A 311 -11.11 31.83 -6.90
N THR A 312 -10.80 31.72 -8.19
CA THR A 312 -9.83 30.78 -8.73
C THR A 312 -8.74 31.50 -9.53
N GLY A 313 -7.56 30.90 -9.61
CA GLY A 313 -6.50 31.47 -10.42
C GLY A 313 -5.37 30.49 -10.68
N TRP A 314 -4.52 30.83 -11.64
CA TRP A 314 -3.41 30.02 -12.09
C TRP A 314 -2.11 30.52 -11.49
N ILE A 315 -1.32 29.61 -10.95
CA ILE A 315 0.04 29.84 -10.49
C ILE A 315 1.00 28.88 -11.19
N ARG A 316 2.28 29.24 -11.29
CA ARG A 316 3.30 28.35 -11.82
C ARG A 316 3.91 27.58 -10.67
N TRP A 317 3.81 26.25 -10.69
CA TRP A 317 4.30 25.42 -9.58
C TRP A 317 5.75 24.97 -9.80
N LYS A 318 6.21 24.92 -11.05
CA LYS A 318 7.62 24.65 -11.40
C LYS A 318 8.12 25.52 -12.56
N SER A 319 9.41 25.82 -12.56
CA SER A 319 10.13 26.40 -13.71
C SER A 319 11.56 25.89 -13.69
N ASP A 320 12.14 25.58 -14.86
CA ASP A 320 13.55 25.20 -15.02
C ASP A 320 13.99 24.06 -14.08
N GLY A 321 13.08 23.09 -13.86
CA GLY A 321 13.32 21.93 -12.99
C GLY A 321 13.23 22.21 -11.49
N LYS A 322 12.83 23.42 -11.07
CA LYS A 322 12.70 23.81 -9.65
C LYS A 322 11.25 24.04 -9.26
N LEU A 323 10.92 23.72 -8.00
CA LEU A 323 9.64 24.10 -7.40
C LEU A 323 9.63 25.60 -7.08
N LEU A 324 8.51 26.25 -7.38
CA LEU A 324 8.26 27.66 -7.05
C LEU A 324 7.30 27.83 -5.86
N ILE A 325 6.94 26.70 -5.23
CA ILE A 325 5.93 26.61 -4.20
C ILE A 325 6.41 25.76 -3.04
N SER A 326 5.86 26.01 -1.85
CA SER A 326 5.87 25.09 -0.72
C SER A 326 4.47 24.49 -0.53
N PHE A 327 4.40 23.33 0.13
CA PHE A 327 3.15 22.60 0.33
C PHE A 327 3.05 22.06 1.76
N SER A 328 1.81 21.92 2.24
CA SER A 328 1.53 21.28 3.54
C SER A 328 0.57 20.11 3.41
N PHE A 329 0.94 18.99 4.04
CA PHE A 329 0.10 17.79 4.16
C PHE A 329 -1.03 17.95 5.18
N LEU A 330 -0.81 18.80 6.19
CA LEU A 330 -1.69 18.96 7.35
C LEU A 330 -2.12 20.42 7.46
N SER A 331 -3.34 20.67 7.95
CA SER A 331 -3.85 22.02 8.22
C SER A 331 -3.11 22.70 9.36
#